data_AF-A0A1E7HVM7-F1
#
_entry.id   AF-A0A1E7HVM7-F1
#
_cell.length_a   1.000
_cell.length_b   1.000
_cell.length_c   1.000
_cell.angle_alpha   90.00
_cell.angle_beta   90.00
_cell.angle_gamma   90.00
#
_symmetry.space_group_name_H-M   'P 1'
#
loop_
_entity.id
_entity.type
_entity.pdbx_description
1 polymer ?
#
loop_
_entity_poly.entity_id
_entity_poly.type
_entity_poly.pdbx_seq_one_letter_code
_entity_poly.pdbx_strand_id
1 'polypeptide(L)'
;MREINGTIYSFGLLDTGIISEVIKNRNDERNALVKLVTGNAMIPCISIWSILELRSKPELYSEFINLFSVIPFCLTKSPHEFFQEELDSYPDPSSIDPFVFTFSMFNKDPQADLSKFMDKLFNNREVRKAEKTWKNKWKKESLDSMLSLKSNFQPKGIWYNADDASRFIDEGVPQFVAGEARNWLKRLLNSNQEFNPHAFPSIKMSFYTVFYRFYAEDRDPEIPDVFDILISSAAPYLDIVITEKFQAEIFKKVRNRDPFLDHVRIENINILRWNHQAG
;
A
#
# COMPACT_ATOMS: atom_id res chain seq x y z
N MET A 1 -2.27 7.51 -14.21
CA MET A 1 -2.27 6.80 -15.50
C MET A 1 -1.02 7.21 -16.27
N ARG A 2 -0.44 6.35 -17.11
CA ARG A 2 0.70 6.71 -17.97
C ARG A 2 0.50 6.18 -19.40
N GLU A 3 0.89 6.98 -20.38
CA GLU A 3 0.91 6.54 -21.78
C GLU A 3 2.20 5.79 -22.09
N ILE A 4 2.09 4.57 -22.62
CA ILE A 4 3.20 3.74 -23.07
C ILE A 4 2.86 3.26 -24.47
N ASN A 5 3.66 3.66 -25.47
CA ASN A 5 3.47 3.28 -26.88
C ASN A 5 2.03 3.56 -27.40
N GLY A 6 1.45 4.71 -27.08
CA GLY A 6 0.10 5.08 -27.53
C GLY A 6 -1.05 4.44 -26.77
N THR A 7 -0.76 3.63 -25.74
CA THR A 7 -1.78 3.03 -24.86
C THR A 7 -1.70 3.64 -23.47
N ILE A 8 -2.83 4.10 -22.94
CA ILE A 8 -2.91 4.64 -21.58
C ILE A 8 -3.11 3.49 -20.60
N TYR A 9 -2.16 3.32 -19.69
CA TYR A 9 -2.22 2.31 -18.63
C TYR A 9 -2.64 2.93 -17.29
N SER A 10 -3.51 2.21 -16.59
CA SER A 10 -3.83 2.47 -15.17
C SER A 10 -2.99 1.56 -14.27
N PHE A 11 -2.47 2.11 -13.19
CA PHE A 11 -1.68 1.34 -12.21
C PHE A 11 -2.56 0.91 -11.04
N GLY A 12 -2.69 -0.40 -10.86
CA GLY A 12 -3.63 -0.99 -9.90
C GLY A 12 -2.94 -1.68 -8.74
N LEU A 13 -3.04 -1.12 -7.52
CA LEU A 13 -2.57 -1.76 -6.30
C LEU A 13 -3.36 -3.03 -6.04
N LEU A 14 -2.66 -4.16 -5.90
CA LEU A 14 -3.23 -5.41 -5.40
C LEU A 14 -2.67 -5.66 -4.00
N ASP A 15 -3.54 -5.78 -3.00
CA ASP A 15 -3.12 -6.20 -1.67
C ASP A 15 -2.80 -7.71 -1.62
N THR A 16 -2.30 -8.18 -0.48
CA THR A 16 -1.96 -9.60 -0.31
C THR A 16 -3.20 -10.50 -0.34
N GLY A 17 -4.36 -10.02 0.12
CA GLY A 17 -5.60 -10.77 0.14
C GLY A 17 -6.08 -11.11 -1.26
N ILE A 18 -6.16 -10.11 -2.14
CA ILE A 18 -6.49 -10.23 -3.55
C ILE A 18 -5.47 -11.08 -4.29
N ILE A 19 -4.17 -10.85 -4.06
CA ILE A 19 -3.13 -11.69 -4.67
C ILE A 19 -3.33 -13.16 -4.25
N SER A 20 -3.58 -13.40 -2.96
CA SER A 20 -3.80 -14.74 -2.41
C SER A 20 -5.04 -15.43 -3.00
N GLU A 21 -6.13 -14.71 -3.21
CA GLU A 21 -7.34 -15.27 -3.83
C GLU A 21 -7.10 -15.59 -5.31
N VAL A 22 -6.45 -14.70 -6.04
CA VAL A 22 -6.10 -14.92 -7.46
C VAL A 22 -5.22 -16.15 -7.66
N ILE A 23 -4.22 -16.36 -6.81
CA ILE A 23 -3.30 -17.51 -6.95
C ILE A 23 -3.92 -18.83 -6.49
N LYS A 24 -4.85 -18.81 -5.53
CA LYS A 24 -5.59 -20.00 -5.08
C LYS A 24 -6.65 -20.44 -6.10
N ASN A 25 -7.39 -19.48 -6.67
CA ASN A 25 -8.49 -19.76 -7.59
C ASN A 25 -8.03 -19.64 -9.04
N ARG A 26 -7.40 -20.71 -9.53
CA ARG A 26 -6.69 -20.73 -10.83
C ARG A 26 -7.55 -20.51 -12.07
N ASN A 27 -8.87 -20.57 -11.97
CA ASN A 27 -9.75 -20.49 -13.13
C ASN A 27 -10.40 -19.10 -13.28
N ASP A 28 -11.13 -18.63 -12.29
CA ASP A 28 -12.04 -17.50 -12.51
C ASP A 28 -11.35 -16.16 -12.24
N GLU A 29 -10.91 -15.92 -11.00
CA GLU A 29 -10.24 -14.68 -10.61
C GLU A 29 -8.90 -14.48 -11.33
N ARG A 30 -8.14 -15.56 -11.55
CA ARG A 30 -6.89 -15.51 -12.33
C ARG A 30 -7.13 -15.08 -13.77
N ASN A 31 -8.10 -15.67 -14.45
CA ASN A 31 -8.40 -15.29 -15.84
C ASN A 31 -8.95 -13.86 -15.92
N ALA A 32 -9.75 -13.44 -14.93
CA ALA A 32 -10.22 -12.06 -14.84
C ALA A 32 -9.07 -11.08 -14.65
N LEU A 33 -8.08 -11.38 -13.80
CA LEU A 33 -6.89 -10.55 -13.65
C LEU A 33 -6.12 -10.46 -14.98
N VAL A 34 -5.88 -11.59 -15.66
CA VAL A 34 -5.18 -11.60 -16.96
C VAL A 34 -5.94 -10.73 -17.99
N LYS A 35 -7.27 -10.82 -18.03
CA LYS A 35 -8.10 -9.97 -18.89
C LYS A 35 -8.01 -8.48 -18.52
N LEU A 36 -7.97 -8.13 -17.24
CA LEU A 36 -7.75 -6.75 -16.81
C LEU A 36 -6.39 -6.22 -17.28
N VAL A 37 -5.35 -7.04 -17.20
CA VAL A 37 -4.01 -6.64 -17.64
C VAL A 37 -3.92 -6.51 -19.16
N THR A 38 -4.44 -7.49 -19.89
CA THR A 38 -4.28 -7.56 -21.36
C THR A 38 -5.32 -6.75 -22.13
N GLY A 39 -6.53 -6.61 -21.59
CA GLY A 39 -7.66 -5.97 -22.27
C GLY A 39 -8.02 -4.57 -21.78
N ASN A 40 -7.80 -4.26 -20.49
CA ASN A 40 -8.17 -2.96 -19.90
C ASN A 40 -6.96 -2.06 -19.58
N ALA A 41 -5.78 -2.40 -20.11
CA ALA A 41 -4.54 -1.66 -19.90
C ALA A 41 -4.25 -1.39 -18.41
N MET A 42 -4.52 -2.35 -17.52
CA MET A 42 -4.13 -2.23 -16.12
C MET A 42 -2.76 -2.87 -15.87
N ILE A 43 -1.84 -2.17 -15.22
CA ILE A 43 -0.58 -2.76 -14.72
C ILE A 43 -0.74 -3.03 -13.23
N PRO A 44 -0.72 -4.31 -12.78
CA PRO A 44 -0.71 -4.65 -11.37
C PRO A 44 0.48 -4.03 -10.65
N CYS A 45 0.23 -3.49 -9.47
CA CYS A 45 1.21 -2.88 -8.59
C CYS A 45 1.18 -3.64 -7.27
N ILE A 46 2.35 -4.15 -6.87
CA ILE A 46 2.47 -5.08 -5.75
C ILE A 46 3.48 -4.50 -4.77
N SER A 47 3.10 -4.43 -3.50
CA SER A 47 4.01 -3.98 -2.47
C SER A 47 5.02 -5.08 -2.11
N ILE A 48 6.24 -4.69 -1.75
CA ILE A 48 7.22 -5.61 -1.15
C ILE A 48 6.66 -6.27 0.12
N TRP A 49 5.76 -5.59 0.83
CA TRP A 49 5.09 -6.09 2.02
C TRP A 49 4.17 -7.28 1.70
N SER A 50 3.44 -7.23 0.58
CA SER A 50 2.65 -8.37 0.11
C SER A 50 3.53 -9.57 -0.23
N ILE A 51 4.70 -9.33 -0.83
CA ILE A 51 5.66 -10.40 -1.14
C ILE A 51 6.22 -11.03 0.15
N LEU A 52 6.59 -10.21 1.14
CA LEU A 52 7.06 -10.69 2.44
C LEU A 52 5.99 -11.52 3.16
N GLU A 53 4.73 -11.12 3.07
CA GLU A 53 3.62 -11.89 3.63
C GLU A 53 3.44 -13.23 2.91
N LEU A 54 3.43 -13.24 1.57
CA LEU A 54 3.34 -14.46 0.76
C LEU A 54 4.50 -15.41 1.02
N ARG A 55 5.72 -14.90 1.19
CA ARG A 55 6.92 -15.70 1.53
C ARG A 55 6.82 -16.46 2.85
N SER A 56 5.91 -16.08 3.74
CA SER A 56 5.63 -16.88 4.95
C SER A 56 4.84 -18.16 4.64
N LYS A 57 4.28 -18.29 3.43
CA LYS A 57 3.47 -19.40 2.93
C LYS A 57 4.08 -19.92 1.61
N PRO A 58 5.02 -20.89 1.67
CA PRO A 58 5.83 -21.29 0.51
C PRO A 58 5.03 -21.66 -0.75
N GLU A 59 3.88 -22.32 -0.59
CA GLU A 59 3.01 -22.69 -1.70
C GLU A 59 2.44 -21.46 -2.41
N LEU A 60 1.92 -20.48 -1.66
CA LEU A 60 1.39 -19.22 -2.22
C LEU A 60 2.50 -18.40 -2.88
N TYR A 61 3.69 -18.36 -2.28
CA TYR A 61 4.83 -17.67 -2.86
C TYR A 61 5.26 -18.30 -4.20
N SER A 62 5.29 -19.62 -4.29
CA SER A 62 5.59 -20.32 -5.54
C SER A 62 4.58 -19.98 -6.64
N GLU A 63 3.28 -19.99 -6.33
CA GLU A 63 2.23 -19.62 -7.27
C GLU A 63 2.28 -18.16 -7.69
N PHE A 64 2.65 -17.26 -6.77
CA PHE A 64 2.90 -15.85 -7.08
C PHE A 64 4.01 -15.71 -8.12
N ILE A 65 5.16 -16.38 -7.93
CA ILE A 65 6.26 -16.35 -8.89
C ILE A 65 5.79 -16.89 -10.25
N ASN A 66 5.07 -18.01 -10.27
CA ASN A 66 4.57 -18.61 -11.51
C ASN A 66 3.65 -17.68 -12.30
N LEU A 67 2.72 -17.00 -11.62
CA LEU A 67 1.77 -16.09 -12.25
C LEU A 67 2.45 -14.81 -12.74
N PHE A 68 3.18 -14.13 -11.88
CA PHE A 68 3.76 -12.81 -12.19
C PHE A 68 5.07 -12.89 -12.98
N SER A 69 5.60 -14.08 -13.25
CA SER A 69 6.67 -14.27 -14.23
C SER A 69 6.18 -14.08 -15.68
N VAL A 70 4.87 -14.20 -15.93
CA VAL A 70 4.28 -14.08 -17.28
C VAL A 70 3.34 -12.90 -17.43
N ILE A 71 3.14 -12.11 -16.35
CA ILE A 71 2.29 -10.92 -16.33
C ILE A 71 3.17 -9.72 -15.95
N PRO A 72 3.16 -8.62 -16.71
CA PRO A 72 3.88 -7.42 -16.32
C PRO A 72 3.31 -6.84 -15.03
N PHE A 73 4.16 -6.37 -14.13
CA PHE A 73 3.74 -5.73 -12.89
C PHE A 73 4.81 -4.78 -12.35
N CYS A 74 4.44 -3.89 -11.45
CA CYS A 74 5.35 -2.97 -10.77
C CYS A 74 5.48 -3.31 -9.29
N LEU A 75 6.68 -3.14 -8.73
CA LEU A 75 6.89 -3.09 -7.29
C LEU A 75 6.74 -1.66 -6.80
N THR A 76 5.87 -1.45 -5.82
CA THR A 76 5.69 -0.12 -5.23
C THR A 76 6.77 0.18 -4.19
N LYS A 77 7.04 1.47 -3.99
CA LYS A 77 7.84 1.99 -2.88
C LYS A 77 7.24 1.58 -1.54
N SER A 78 8.10 1.46 -0.54
CA SER A 78 7.72 1.30 0.86
C SER A 78 7.22 2.62 1.47
N PRO A 79 6.49 2.59 2.60
CA PRO A 79 6.09 3.82 3.30
C PRO A 79 7.26 4.74 3.62
N HIS A 80 8.44 4.18 3.93
CA HIS A 80 9.63 4.97 4.24
C HIS A 80 10.19 5.69 3.00
N GLU A 81 10.21 5.02 1.85
CA GLU A 81 10.64 5.63 0.58
C GLU A 81 9.66 6.73 0.14
N PHE A 82 8.35 6.49 0.23
CA PHE A 82 7.34 7.53 -0.03
C PHE A 82 7.53 8.72 0.90
N PHE A 83 7.68 8.48 2.20
CA PHE A 83 7.87 9.55 3.17
C PHE A 83 9.13 10.39 2.88
N GLN A 84 10.23 9.75 2.52
CA GLN A 84 11.46 10.46 2.18
C GLN A 84 11.27 11.34 0.93
N GLU A 85 10.61 10.84 -0.11
CA GLU A 85 10.34 11.62 -1.32
C GLU A 85 9.30 12.72 -1.09
N GLU A 86 8.34 12.52 -0.19
CA GLU A 86 7.41 13.57 0.27
C GLU A 86 8.15 14.70 0.99
N LEU A 87 9.16 14.38 1.81
CA LEU A 87 10.02 15.39 2.45
C LEU A 87 10.86 16.16 1.42
N ASP A 88 11.36 15.47 0.40
CA ASP A 88 12.21 16.06 -0.64
C ASP A 88 11.40 16.91 -1.64
N SER A 89 10.13 16.55 -1.85
CA SER A 89 9.20 17.25 -2.76
C SER A 89 8.29 18.25 -2.04
N TYR A 90 8.43 18.40 -0.72
CA TYR A 90 7.54 19.22 0.10
C TYR A 90 7.48 20.67 -0.42
N PRO A 91 6.27 21.27 -0.55
CA PRO A 91 4.97 20.76 -0.09
C PRO A 91 4.15 19.97 -1.12
N ASP A 92 4.68 19.70 -2.31
CA ASP A 92 3.94 19.11 -3.43
C ASP A 92 4.49 17.74 -3.84
N PRO A 93 3.88 16.63 -3.38
CA PRO A 93 4.30 15.28 -3.72
C PRO A 93 3.75 14.77 -5.06
N SER A 94 3.09 15.59 -5.87
CA SER A 94 2.36 15.14 -7.07
C SER A 94 3.23 14.47 -8.15
N SER A 95 4.54 14.74 -8.16
CA SER A 95 5.48 14.17 -9.13
C SER A 95 6.17 12.88 -8.67
N ILE A 96 5.86 12.37 -7.46
CA ILE A 96 6.50 11.16 -6.93
C ILE A 96 6.17 9.95 -7.81
N ASP A 97 7.20 9.24 -8.27
CA ASP A 97 7.04 7.98 -9.00
C ASP A 97 6.78 6.85 -7.98
N PRO A 98 5.65 6.13 -7.99
CA PRO A 98 5.37 5.12 -6.97
C PRO A 98 6.22 3.84 -7.06
N PHE A 99 7.04 3.66 -8.09
CA PHE A 99 7.67 2.37 -8.38
C PHE A 99 9.15 2.31 -8.00
N VAL A 100 9.58 1.15 -7.49
CA VAL A 100 10.99 0.80 -7.30
C VAL A 100 11.51 -0.04 -8.47
N PHE A 101 10.69 -0.99 -8.93
CA PHE A 101 11.03 -1.88 -10.04
C PHE A 101 9.83 -2.16 -10.92
N THR A 102 10.09 -2.42 -12.20
CA THR A 102 9.08 -2.84 -13.19
C THR A 102 9.48 -4.17 -13.80
N PHE A 103 8.56 -5.13 -13.81
CA PHE A 103 8.75 -6.46 -14.38
C PHE A 103 7.93 -6.61 -15.67
N SER A 104 8.53 -7.20 -16.70
CA SER A 104 7.88 -7.46 -17.98
C SER A 104 8.45 -8.72 -18.64
N MET A 105 7.56 -9.55 -19.19
CA MET A 105 7.88 -10.78 -19.92
C MET A 105 8.72 -10.54 -21.19
N PHE A 106 8.70 -9.33 -21.73
CA PHE A 106 9.40 -8.98 -22.98
C PHE A 106 10.81 -8.44 -22.75
N ASN A 107 11.20 -8.29 -21.49
CA ASN A 107 12.50 -7.75 -21.17
C ASN A 107 13.57 -8.84 -21.40
N LYS A 108 14.49 -8.61 -22.34
CA LYS A 108 15.57 -9.55 -22.70
C LYS A 108 16.69 -9.60 -21.64
N ASP A 109 16.58 -8.79 -20.59
CA ASP A 109 17.50 -8.79 -19.47
C ASP A 109 17.32 -10.06 -18.62
N PRO A 110 18.37 -10.85 -18.33
CA PRO A 110 18.35 -11.93 -17.34
C PRO A 110 17.86 -11.51 -15.94
N GLN A 111 17.83 -10.21 -15.61
CA GLN A 111 17.20 -9.64 -14.40
C GLN A 111 15.67 -9.58 -14.47
N ALA A 112 15.06 -9.81 -15.64
CA ALA A 112 13.62 -9.93 -15.81
C ALA A 112 13.07 -11.32 -15.43
N ASP A 113 13.95 -12.28 -15.12
CA ASP A 113 13.58 -13.52 -14.46
C ASP A 113 13.20 -13.22 -13.02
N LEU A 114 11.89 -13.10 -12.78
CA LEU A 114 11.31 -12.77 -11.48
C LEU A 114 11.84 -13.70 -10.38
N SER A 115 11.97 -15.00 -10.66
CA SER A 115 12.46 -15.97 -9.67
C SER A 115 13.90 -15.64 -9.29
N LYS A 116 14.79 -15.44 -10.26
CA LYS A 116 16.20 -15.11 -9.99
C LYS A 116 16.35 -13.75 -9.31
N PHE A 117 15.56 -12.75 -9.72
CA PHE A 117 15.55 -11.44 -9.08
C PHE A 117 15.19 -11.58 -7.59
N MET A 118 14.08 -12.26 -7.29
CA MET A 118 13.61 -12.45 -5.93
C MET A 118 14.61 -13.28 -5.11
N ASP A 119 15.17 -14.34 -5.69
CA ASP A 119 16.21 -15.13 -5.03
C ASP A 119 17.43 -14.25 -4.70
N LYS A 120 17.91 -13.43 -5.64
CA LYS A 120 19.03 -12.51 -5.38
C LYS A 120 18.69 -11.50 -4.27
N LEU A 121 17.50 -10.91 -4.32
CA LEU A 121 17.03 -9.94 -3.33
C LEU A 121 16.97 -10.56 -1.93
N PHE A 122 16.29 -11.69 -1.77
CA PHE A 122 16.14 -12.37 -0.48
C PHE A 122 17.34 -13.24 -0.08
N ASN A 123 18.36 -13.37 -0.93
CA ASN A 123 19.66 -13.92 -0.57
C ASN A 123 20.65 -12.85 -0.09
N ASN A 124 20.35 -11.57 -0.31
CA ASN A 124 21.14 -10.48 0.24
C ASN A 124 21.11 -10.51 1.79
N ARG A 125 22.28 -10.39 2.41
CA ARG A 125 22.45 -10.48 3.87
C ARG A 125 21.61 -9.44 4.62
N GLU A 126 21.59 -8.20 4.15
CA GLU A 126 20.86 -7.11 4.81
C GLU A 126 19.36 -7.31 4.68
N VAL A 127 18.89 -7.73 3.50
CA VAL A 127 17.47 -8.06 3.27
C VAL A 127 17.04 -9.24 4.16
N ARG A 128 17.84 -10.31 4.24
CA ARG A 128 17.55 -11.44 5.15
C ARG A 128 17.48 -11.02 6.61
N LYS A 129 18.39 -10.14 7.03
CA LYS A 129 18.41 -9.61 8.40
C LYS A 129 17.14 -8.79 8.65
N ALA A 130 16.77 -7.91 7.72
CA ALA A 130 15.54 -7.12 7.79
C ALA A 130 14.30 -8.02 7.83
N GLU A 131 14.20 -9.01 6.93
CA GLU A 131 13.10 -9.99 6.89
C GLU A 131 12.98 -10.77 8.21
N LYS A 132 14.11 -11.24 8.77
CA LYS A 132 14.11 -11.98 10.04
C LYS A 132 13.67 -11.09 11.21
N THR A 133 14.17 -9.86 11.27
CA THR A 133 13.76 -8.87 12.27
C THR A 133 12.27 -8.56 12.15
N TRP A 134 11.77 -8.39 10.92
CA TRP A 134 10.36 -8.19 10.63
C TRP A 134 9.50 -9.35 11.13
N LYS A 135 9.84 -10.58 10.73
CA LYS A 135 9.08 -11.80 11.07
C LYS A 135 9.00 -12.06 12.57
N ASN A 136 10.05 -11.74 13.32
CA ASN A 136 10.17 -12.13 14.73
C ASN A 136 9.81 -11.02 15.72
N LYS A 137 9.98 -9.76 15.35
CA LYS A 137 9.97 -8.65 16.31
C LYS A 137 9.07 -7.51 15.84
N TRP A 138 9.36 -6.91 14.69
CA TRP A 138 8.74 -5.64 14.31
C TRP A 138 7.25 -5.73 14.05
N LYS A 139 6.72 -6.83 13.49
CA LYS A 139 5.27 -6.92 13.22
C LYS A 139 4.42 -6.81 14.50
N LYS A 140 4.89 -7.42 15.60
CA LYS A 140 4.19 -7.36 16.89
C LYS A 140 4.43 -6.02 17.57
N GLU A 141 5.68 -5.55 17.59
CA GLU A 141 6.00 -4.24 18.19
C GLU A 141 5.31 -3.08 17.47
N SER A 142 5.14 -3.15 16.16
CA SER A 142 4.42 -2.14 15.38
C SER A 142 2.94 -2.12 15.77
N LEU A 143 2.32 -3.30 15.87
CA LEU A 143 0.94 -3.42 16.33
C LEU A 143 0.80 -2.91 17.77
N ASP A 144 1.63 -3.40 18.70
CA ASP A 144 1.61 -2.98 20.11
C ASP A 144 1.81 -1.46 20.24
N SER A 145 2.70 -0.87 19.43
CA SER A 145 2.93 0.58 19.39
C SER A 145 1.69 1.32 18.90
N MET A 146 1.07 0.89 17.79
CA MET A 146 -0.16 1.50 17.27
C MET A 146 -1.32 1.42 18.28
N LEU A 147 -1.43 0.31 19.02
CA LEU A 147 -2.46 0.13 20.03
C LEU A 147 -2.19 0.89 21.32
N SER A 148 -0.93 1.06 21.72
CA SER A 148 -0.56 1.84 22.90
C SER A 148 -1.03 3.30 22.78
N LEU A 149 -1.06 3.83 21.56
CA LEU A 149 -1.53 5.18 21.26
C LEU A 149 -3.04 5.34 21.41
N LYS A 150 -3.82 4.25 21.44
CA LYS A 150 -5.29 4.31 21.59
C LYS A 150 -5.72 5.00 22.88
N SER A 151 -4.94 4.85 23.93
CA SER A 151 -5.18 5.53 25.21
C SER A 151 -5.07 7.06 25.11
N ASN A 152 -4.24 7.57 24.19
CA ASN A 152 -3.87 8.98 24.09
C ASN A 152 -4.81 9.80 23.19
N PHE A 153 -5.75 9.17 22.50
CA PHE A 153 -6.68 9.85 21.61
C PHE A 153 -8.10 9.36 21.88
N GLN A 154 -8.93 10.20 22.51
CA GLN A 154 -10.32 9.89 22.86
C GLN A 154 -11.29 10.54 21.86
N PRO A 155 -12.47 9.94 21.59
CA PRO A 155 -13.48 10.58 20.75
C PRO A 155 -14.01 11.83 21.45
N LYS A 156 -14.42 12.84 20.68
CA LYS A 156 -15.11 14.02 21.26
C LYS A 156 -16.53 13.70 21.74
N GLY A 157 -17.17 12.71 21.12
CA GLY A 157 -18.49 12.21 21.48
C GLY A 157 -18.44 10.85 22.20
N ILE A 158 -19.58 10.16 22.24
CA ILE A 158 -19.67 8.80 22.79
C ILE A 158 -18.91 7.80 21.91
N TRP A 159 -18.95 8.01 20.59
CA TRP A 159 -18.33 7.16 19.59
C TRP A 159 -17.41 7.98 18.68
N TYR A 160 -16.36 7.35 18.17
CA TYR A 160 -15.53 7.94 17.12
C TYR A 160 -16.35 8.21 15.87
N ASN A 161 -16.07 9.33 15.21
CA ASN A 161 -16.73 9.74 13.97
C ASN A 161 -15.73 10.25 12.92
N ALA A 162 -16.23 10.74 11.79
CA ALA A 162 -15.40 11.24 10.69
C ALA A 162 -14.60 12.52 11.05
N ASP A 163 -15.10 13.35 11.97
CA ASP A 163 -14.35 14.53 12.42
C ASP A 163 -13.21 14.14 13.36
N ASP A 164 -13.40 13.11 14.18
CA ASP A 164 -12.31 12.51 14.95
C ASP A 164 -11.24 11.90 14.04
N ALA A 165 -11.62 11.36 12.87
CA ALA A 165 -10.65 10.85 11.89
C ALA A 165 -9.73 11.97 11.37
N SER A 166 -10.29 13.12 10.96
CA SER A 166 -9.47 14.26 10.53
C SER A 166 -8.58 14.77 11.65
N ARG A 167 -9.12 14.90 12.86
CA ARG A 167 -8.34 15.33 14.01
C ARG A 167 -7.18 14.38 14.31
N PHE A 168 -7.39 13.08 14.15
CA PHE A 168 -6.34 12.08 14.30
C PHE A 168 -5.21 12.28 13.29
N ILE A 169 -5.51 12.70 12.06
CA ILE A 169 -4.49 13.06 11.06
C ILE A 169 -3.77 14.35 11.44
N ASP A 170 -4.52 15.39 11.79
CA ASP A 170 -3.99 16.72 12.12
C ASP A 170 -3.10 16.70 13.36
N GLU A 171 -3.36 15.80 14.30
CA GLU A 171 -2.52 15.58 15.48
C GLU A 171 -1.39 14.56 15.22
N GLY A 172 -1.68 13.49 14.49
CA GLY A 172 -0.80 12.33 14.32
C GLY A 172 0.33 12.53 13.30
N VAL A 173 0.05 13.13 12.15
CA VAL A 173 1.07 13.37 11.11
C VAL A 173 2.19 14.30 11.61
N PRO A 174 1.91 15.46 12.25
CA PRO A 174 2.98 16.29 12.80
C PRO A 174 3.83 15.56 13.84
N GLN A 175 3.21 14.73 14.70
CA GLN A 175 3.93 13.94 15.70
C GLN A 175 4.88 12.93 15.04
N PHE A 176 4.39 12.23 14.00
CA PHE A 176 5.21 11.31 13.21
C PHE A 176 6.41 12.03 12.57
N VAL A 177 6.17 13.14 11.88
CA VAL A 177 7.23 13.92 11.23
C VAL A 177 8.22 14.47 12.25
N ALA A 178 7.76 14.92 13.41
CA ALA A 178 8.62 15.40 14.49
C ALA A 178 9.51 14.28 15.08
N GLY A 179 9.05 13.03 15.06
CA GLY A 179 9.80 11.85 15.46
C GLY A 179 10.82 11.42 14.40
N GLU A 180 10.37 11.20 13.17
CA GLU A 180 11.18 10.59 12.10
C GLU A 180 12.07 11.61 11.37
N ALA A 181 11.62 12.85 11.24
CA ALA A 181 12.27 13.89 10.42
C ALA A 181 12.52 15.19 11.21
N ARG A 182 12.82 15.08 12.52
CA ARG A 182 12.99 16.22 13.44
C ARG A 182 13.87 17.35 12.89
N ASN A 183 15.01 16.99 12.29
CA ASN A 183 15.96 17.97 11.78
C ASN A 183 15.43 18.69 10.53
N TRP A 184 14.70 17.97 9.67
CA TRP A 184 14.02 18.57 8.53
C TRP A 184 12.94 19.55 9.00
N LEU A 185 12.09 19.13 9.94
CA LEU A 185 11.01 19.98 10.48
C LEU A 185 11.55 21.26 11.13
N LYS A 186 12.65 21.15 11.90
CA LYS A 186 13.32 22.33 12.47
C LYS A 186 13.80 23.30 11.40
N ARG A 187 14.38 22.81 10.30
CA ARG A 187 14.84 23.67 9.20
C ARG A 187 13.67 24.38 8.52
N LEU A 188 12.57 23.67 8.28
CA LEU A 188 11.33 24.23 7.73
C LEU A 188 10.83 25.40 8.60
N LEU A 189 10.66 25.16 9.90
CA LEU A 189 10.14 26.17 10.83
C LEU A 189 11.10 27.36 11.01
N ASN A 190 12.42 27.12 11.05
CA ASN A 190 13.43 28.18 11.11
C ASN A 190 13.46 29.04 9.84
N SER A 191 12.96 28.53 8.71
CA SER A 191 12.79 29.29 7.47
C SER A 191 11.48 30.07 7.40
N ASN A 192 10.72 30.15 8.51
CA ASN A 192 9.39 30.76 8.60
C ASN A 192 8.36 30.16 7.64
N GLN A 193 8.53 28.89 7.25
CA GLN A 193 7.52 28.16 6.49
C GLN A 193 6.56 27.43 7.44
N GLU A 194 5.27 27.46 7.10
CA GLU A 194 4.25 26.72 7.83
C GLU A 194 4.34 25.22 7.50
N PHE A 195 4.18 24.39 8.54
CA PHE A 195 4.08 22.95 8.37
C PHE A 195 2.66 22.57 7.96
N ASN A 196 2.52 21.94 6.80
CA ASN A 196 1.28 21.41 6.28
C ASN A 196 1.27 19.88 6.45
N PRO A 197 0.50 19.32 7.41
CA PRO A 197 0.40 17.87 7.57
C PRO A 197 -0.23 17.18 6.36
N HIS A 198 -0.93 17.92 5.49
CA HIS A 198 -1.58 17.35 4.32
C HIS A 198 -0.63 17.07 3.14
N ALA A 199 0.62 17.50 3.22
CA ALA A 199 1.65 17.25 2.19
C ALA A 199 2.26 15.84 2.23
N PHE A 200 1.79 14.96 3.13
CA PHE A 200 2.32 13.61 3.35
C PHE A 200 1.26 12.52 3.09
N PRO A 201 0.77 12.36 1.85
CA PRO A 201 -0.38 11.49 1.57
C PRO A 201 -0.15 10.02 1.92
N SER A 202 1.07 9.49 1.80
CA SER A 202 1.39 8.11 2.21
C SER A 202 1.18 7.91 3.71
N ILE A 203 1.68 8.83 4.53
CA ILE A 203 1.53 8.81 5.98
C ILE A 203 0.07 9.03 6.38
N LYS A 204 -0.61 10.01 5.76
CA LYS A 204 -2.05 10.23 5.99
C LYS A 204 -2.85 8.96 5.74
N MET A 205 -2.60 8.26 4.63
CA MET A 205 -3.31 7.03 4.29
C MET A 205 -3.09 5.95 5.36
N SER A 206 -1.85 5.76 5.82
CA SER A 206 -1.56 4.83 6.90
C SER A 206 -2.26 5.22 8.21
N PHE A 207 -2.28 6.49 8.58
CA PHE A 207 -2.97 6.97 9.78
C PHE A 207 -4.50 6.83 9.69
N TYR A 208 -5.10 7.11 8.53
CA TYR A 208 -6.52 6.86 8.32
C TYR A 208 -6.85 5.37 8.44
N THR A 209 -6.03 4.49 7.85
CA THR A 209 -6.20 3.04 7.97
C THR A 209 -6.12 2.62 9.43
N VAL A 210 -5.14 3.11 10.20
CA VAL A 210 -5.02 2.88 11.65
C VAL A 210 -6.27 3.34 12.40
N PHE A 211 -6.74 4.57 12.13
CA PHE A 211 -7.91 5.13 12.80
C PHE A 211 -9.16 4.27 12.58
N TYR A 212 -9.49 3.99 11.32
CA TYR A 212 -10.70 3.23 11.02
C TYR A 212 -10.59 1.77 11.48
N ARG A 213 -9.41 1.16 11.43
CA ARG A 213 -9.24 -0.24 11.85
C ARG A 213 -9.25 -0.44 13.36
N PHE A 214 -8.69 0.48 14.14
CA PHE A 214 -8.41 0.26 15.57
C PHE A 214 -9.17 1.18 16.52
N TYR A 215 -9.66 2.33 16.05
CA TYR A 215 -10.37 3.31 16.87
C TYR A 215 -11.85 3.31 16.57
N ALA A 216 -12.21 3.53 15.30
CA ALA A 216 -13.61 3.66 14.91
C ALA A 216 -14.37 2.33 14.91
N GLU A 217 -13.66 1.22 14.77
CA GLU A 217 -14.24 -0.11 14.74
C GLU A 217 -13.86 -0.91 15.96
N ASP A 218 -14.85 -1.61 16.53
CA ASP A 218 -14.70 -2.45 17.71
C ASP A 218 -14.31 -3.87 17.31
N ARG A 219 -13.19 -3.99 16.59
CA ARG A 219 -12.62 -5.30 16.22
C ARG A 219 -11.25 -5.47 16.84
N ASP A 220 -10.92 -6.72 17.15
CA ASP A 220 -9.61 -7.08 17.68
C ASP A 220 -8.53 -6.88 16.59
N PRO A 221 -7.47 -6.10 16.88
CA PRO A 221 -6.36 -5.92 15.96
C PRO A 221 -5.57 -7.22 15.75
N GLU A 222 -5.22 -7.51 14.51
CA GLU A 222 -4.45 -8.69 14.13
C GLU A 222 -3.13 -8.32 13.44
N ILE A 223 -2.16 -9.23 13.47
CA ILE A 223 -0.86 -9.03 12.79
C ILE A 223 -1.00 -8.71 11.29
N PRO A 224 -1.89 -9.36 10.51
CA PRO A 224 -2.13 -8.99 9.11
C PRO A 224 -2.50 -7.52 8.90
N ASP A 225 -3.16 -6.87 9.88
CA ASP A 225 -3.53 -5.46 9.76
C ASP A 225 -2.32 -4.53 9.58
N VAL A 226 -1.16 -4.92 10.12
CA VAL A 226 0.07 -4.15 9.92
C VAL A 226 0.47 -4.17 8.44
N PHE A 227 0.31 -5.28 7.73
CA PHE A 227 0.57 -5.34 6.29
C PHE A 227 -0.42 -4.47 5.53
N ASP A 228 -1.71 -4.52 5.87
CA ASP A 228 -2.74 -3.68 5.22
C ASP A 228 -2.42 -2.19 5.38
N ILE A 229 -1.98 -1.76 6.56
CA ILE A 229 -1.56 -0.38 6.83
C ILE A 229 -0.35 0.01 5.97
N LEU A 230 0.67 -0.85 5.89
CA LEU A 230 1.89 -0.57 5.12
C LEU A 230 1.65 -0.59 3.61
N ILE A 231 0.79 -1.49 3.12
CA ILE A 231 0.41 -1.57 1.71
C ILE A 231 -0.43 -0.34 1.33
N SER A 232 -1.32 0.11 2.22
CA SER A 232 -2.20 1.25 1.95
C SER A 232 -1.44 2.55 1.66
N SER A 233 -0.21 2.72 2.15
CA SER A 233 0.58 3.94 1.93
C SER A 233 0.86 4.24 0.45
N ALA A 234 0.79 3.22 -0.42
CA ALA A 234 1.01 3.36 -1.86
C ALA A 234 -0.23 3.84 -2.62
N ALA A 235 -1.42 3.66 -2.05
CA ALA A 235 -2.69 3.98 -2.71
C ALA A 235 -2.79 5.43 -3.25
N PRO A 236 -2.28 6.48 -2.57
CA PRO A 236 -2.40 7.86 -3.05
C PRO A 236 -1.65 8.17 -4.35
N TYR A 237 -0.78 7.26 -4.80
CA TYR A 237 0.07 7.45 -5.96
C TYR A 237 -0.31 6.53 -7.13
N LEU A 238 -1.45 5.82 -7.01
CA LEU A 238 -1.89 4.81 -7.95
C LEU A 238 -3.30 5.14 -8.46
N ASP A 239 -3.69 4.56 -9.59
CA ASP A 239 -4.97 4.87 -10.24
C ASP A 239 -6.12 4.04 -9.68
N ILE A 240 -5.81 2.81 -9.27
CA ILE A 240 -6.80 1.83 -8.83
C ILE A 240 -6.26 1.13 -7.58
N VAL A 241 -7.14 0.83 -6.62
CA VAL A 241 -6.86 -0.11 -5.54
C VAL A 241 -7.88 -1.24 -5.63
N ILE A 242 -7.40 -2.48 -5.68
CA ILE A 242 -8.23 -3.69 -5.60
C ILE A 242 -7.86 -4.40 -4.31
N THR A 243 -8.82 -4.50 -3.40
CA THR A 243 -8.58 -4.96 -2.02
C THR A 243 -9.77 -5.77 -1.47
N GLU A 244 -9.66 -6.39 -0.30
CA GLU A 244 -10.84 -7.01 0.31
C GLU A 244 -11.94 -5.99 0.62
N LYS A 245 -13.18 -6.48 0.79
CA LYS A 245 -14.35 -5.63 1.03
C LYS A 245 -14.13 -4.67 2.21
N PHE A 246 -13.50 -5.14 3.27
CA PHE A 246 -13.28 -4.37 4.47
C PHE A 246 -12.40 -3.14 4.24
N GLN A 247 -11.18 -3.36 3.72
CA GLN A 247 -10.27 -2.27 3.39
C GLN A 247 -10.81 -1.36 2.29
N ALA A 248 -11.57 -1.88 1.32
CA ALA A 248 -12.23 -1.05 0.31
C ALA A 248 -13.20 -0.03 0.94
N GLU A 249 -13.94 -0.43 1.99
CA GLU A 249 -14.80 0.50 2.72
C GLU A 249 -14.00 1.55 3.49
N ILE A 250 -12.83 1.20 4.05
CA ILE A 250 -11.91 2.17 4.65
C ILE A 250 -11.47 3.20 3.61
N PHE A 251 -10.97 2.78 2.45
CA PHE A 251 -10.57 3.70 1.37
C PHE A 251 -11.72 4.63 0.94
N LYS A 252 -12.95 4.12 0.87
CA LYS A 252 -14.13 4.95 0.53
C LYS A 252 -14.44 5.97 1.63
N LYS A 253 -14.37 5.58 2.91
CA LYS A 253 -14.52 6.50 4.05
C LYS A 253 -13.48 7.62 3.98
N VAL A 254 -12.23 7.28 3.64
CA VAL A 254 -11.13 8.25 3.48
C VAL A 254 -11.37 9.19 2.31
N ARG A 255 -11.68 8.66 1.11
CA ARG A 255 -11.95 9.46 -0.09
C ARG A 255 -13.10 10.46 0.12
N ASN A 256 -14.16 10.05 0.82
CA ASN A 256 -15.27 10.95 1.11
C ASN A 256 -14.89 12.10 2.07
N ARG A 257 -13.74 11.99 2.76
CA ARG A 257 -13.30 12.95 3.76
C ARG A 257 -12.16 13.84 3.29
N ASP A 258 -11.30 13.33 2.42
CA ASP A 258 -10.04 13.96 2.08
C ASP A 258 -9.73 13.73 0.58
N PRO A 259 -9.57 14.80 -0.22
CA PRO A 259 -9.57 14.71 -1.68
C PRO A 259 -8.32 14.03 -2.26
N PHE A 260 -7.32 13.72 -1.45
CA PHE A 260 -6.08 13.09 -1.92
C PHE A 260 -6.27 11.70 -2.55
N LEU A 261 -7.45 11.08 -2.38
CA LEU A 261 -7.84 9.84 -3.04
C LEU A 261 -8.92 10.01 -4.12
N ASP A 262 -9.31 11.24 -4.49
CA ASP A 262 -10.41 11.48 -5.44
C ASP A 262 -10.15 10.85 -6.81
N HIS A 263 -8.88 10.81 -7.21
CA HIS A 263 -8.42 10.21 -8.45
C HIS A 263 -8.36 8.67 -8.40
N VAL A 264 -8.42 8.07 -7.20
CA VAL A 264 -8.23 6.62 -7.00
C VAL A 264 -9.56 5.89 -7.15
N ARG A 265 -9.62 4.98 -8.12
CA ARG A 265 -10.73 4.04 -8.25
C ARG A 265 -10.59 2.92 -7.22
N ILE A 266 -11.58 2.77 -6.35
CA ILE A 266 -11.57 1.78 -5.27
C ILE A 266 -12.47 0.62 -5.66
N GLU A 267 -11.87 -0.55 -5.84
CA GLU A 267 -12.53 -1.79 -6.22
C GLU A 267 -12.31 -2.85 -5.14
N ASN A 268 -13.17 -3.88 -5.13
CA ASN A 268 -12.95 -5.06 -4.32
C ASN A 268 -12.90 -6.32 -5.19
N ILE A 269 -12.67 -7.47 -4.56
CA ILE A 269 -12.55 -8.78 -5.25
C ILE A 269 -13.68 -9.09 -6.25
N ASN A 270 -14.87 -8.48 -6.10
CA ASN A 270 -15.97 -8.71 -7.02
C ASN A 270 -15.64 -8.31 -8.47
N ILE A 271 -14.73 -7.34 -8.69
CA ILE A 271 -14.27 -7.00 -10.06
C ILE A 271 -13.61 -8.19 -10.77
N LEU A 272 -13.04 -9.12 -10.01
CA LEU A 272 -12.43 -10.35 -10.53
C LEU A 272 -13.44 -11.49 -10.66
N ARG A 273 -14.62 -11.39 -10.04
CA ARG A 273 -15.69 -12.40 -10.07
C ARG A 273 -16.79 -12.08 -11.08
N TRP A 274 -17.02 -10.80 -11.37
CA TRP A 274 -18.11 -10.32 -12.22
C TRP A 274 -17.96 -10.61 -13.72
N ASN A 275 -16.75 -10.93 -14.18
CA ASN A 275 -16.53 -11.35 -15.58
C ASN A 275 -17.16 -12.71 -15.95
N HIS A 276 -17.93 -13.33 -15.04
CA HIS A 276 -18.68 -14.57 -15.25
C HIS A 276 -20.16 -14.40 -15.64
N GLN A 277 -20.74 -13.19 -15.60
CA GLN A 277 -22.18 -13.01 -15.91
C GLN A 277 -22.45 -12.44 -17.31
N ALA A 278 -21.42 -12.24 -18.13
CA ALA A 278 -21.54 -11.66 -19.48
C ALA A 278 -20.91 -12.52 -20.59
N GLY A 279 -20.81 -13.84 -20.39
CA GLY A 279 -20.31 -14.80 -21.38
C GLY A 279 -21.17 -16.04 -21.44
#